data_AF-A0A150JAY7-F1
#
_entry.id   AF-A0A150JAY7-F1
#
_cell.length_a   1.000
_cell.length_b   1.000
_cell.length_c   1.000
_cell.angle_alpha   90.00
_cell.angle_beta   90.00
_cell.angle_gamma   90.00
#
_symmetry.space_group_name_H-M   'P 1'
#
loop_
_entity.id
_entity.type
_entity.pdbx_description
1 polymer ?
#
loop_
_entity_poly.entity_id
_entity_poly.type
_entity_poly.pdbx_seq_one_letter_code
_entity_poly.pdbx_strand_id
1 'polypeptide(L)'
;MICKNCNIEIDDTAKFCPQCGSSTGKREEFFVDSDHLVEEIKKLIDEGIATRIIIKDEKDRTLLDIPVVAGLVGALIAPWLAAVGAIAALAVKCKIVVEKRQE
;
A
#
# COMPACT_ATOMS: atom_id res chain seq x y z
N MET A 1 -9.84 -2.91 -17.51
CA MET A 1 -8.44 -3.37 -17.30
C MET A 1 -8.20 -4.83 -17.75
N ILE A 2 -6.96 -5.26 -17.99
CA ILE A 2 -6.61 -6.67 -18.33
C ILE A 2 -6.18 -7.44 -17.07
N CYS A 3 -6.68 -8.65 -16.89
CA CYS A 3 -6.26 -9.54 -15.80
C CYS A 3 -4.78 -9.94 -15.95
N LYS A 4 -3.96 -9.66 -14.93
CA LYS A 4 -2.54 -10.09 -14.92
C LYS A 4 -2.33 -11.61 -14.87
N ASN A 5 -3.34 -12.38 -14.45
CA ASN A 5 -3.23 -13.83 -14.28
C ASN A 5 -3.73 -14.63 -15.48
N CYS A 6 -4.82 -14.18 -16.12
CA CYS A 6 -5.45 -14.92 -17.22
C CYS A 6 -5.70 -14.10 -18.50
N ASN A 7 -5.22 -12.85 -18.51
CA ASN A 7 -5.21 -11.97 -19.68
C ASN A 7 -6.58 -11.67 -20.33
N ILE A 8 -7.66 -11.77 -19.56
CA ILE A 8 -9.00 -11.36 -20.02
C ILE A 8 -9.23 -9.87 -19.80
N GLU A 9 -10.10 -9.29 -20.62
CA GLU A 9 -10.65 -7.95 -20.37
C GLU A 9 -11.69 -8.01 -19.24
N ILE A 10 -11.50 -7.14 -18.25
CA ILE A 10 -12.36 -7.03 -17.07
C ILE A 10 -12.79 -5.57 -16.93
N ASP A 11 -14.04 -5.39 -16.55
CA ASP A 11 -14.60 -4.10 -16.15
C ASP A 11 -13.78 -3.45 -15.02
N ASP A 12 -13.62 -2.14 -15.07
CA ASP A 12 -12.71 -1.39 -14.18
C ASP A 12 -13.18 -1.37 -12.71
N THR A 13 -14.45 -1.74 -12.47
CA THR A 13 -15.08 -1.81 -11.14
C THR A 13 -15.13 -3.25 -10.59
N ALA A 14 -14.72 -4.25 -11.37
CA ALA A 14 -14.73 -5.64 -10.89
C ALA A 14 -13.61 -5.84 -9.85
N LYS A 15 -13.97 -6.35 -8.67
CA LYS A 15 -13.02 -6.68 -7.58
C LYS A 15 -12.23 -7.97 -7.82
N PHE A 16 -12.80 -8.88 -8.60
CA PHE A 16 -12.22 -10.18 -8.92
C PHE A 16 -12.43 -10.51 -10.38
N CYS A 17 -11.46 -11.19 -10.97
CA CYS A 17 -11.60 -11.75 -12.31
C CYS A 17 -12.66 -12.86 -12.33
N PRO A 18 -13.70 -12.77 -13.17
CA PRO A 18 -14.73 -13.80 -13.26
C PRO A 18 -14.22 -15.15 -13.78
N GLN A 19 -13.11 -15.17 -14.52
CA GLN A 19 -12.55 -16.40 -15.09
C GLN A 19 -11.62 -17.15 -14.13
N CYS A 20 -10.80 -16.45 -13.33
CA CYS A 20 -9.76 -17.10 -12.52
C CYS A 20 -9.76 -16.72 -11.03
N GLY A 21 -10.63 -15.80 -10.60
CA GLY A 21 -10.76 -15.42 -9.18
C GLY A 21 -9.64 -14.52 -8.64
N SER A 22 -8.69 -14.07 -9.46
CA SER A 22 -7.64 -13.15 -9.01
C SER A 22 -8.22 -11.78 -8.63
N SER A 23 -7.77 -11.22 -7.49
CA SER A 23 -8.06 -9.83 -7.11
C SER A 23 -7.56 -8.86 -8.18
N THR A 24 -8.43 -7.95 -8.62
CA THR A 24 -8.15 -6.89 -9.59
C THR A 24 -8.02 -5.52 -8.92
N GLY A 25 -7.77 -5.49 -7.60
CA GLY A 25 -7.64 -4.25 -6.84
C GLY A 25 -6.64 -3.26 -7.47
N LYS A 26 -7.00 -1.97 -7.44
CA LYS A 26 -6.12 -0.88 -7.89
C LYS A 26 -4.94 -0.76 -6.91
N ARG A 27 -3.74 -1.05 -7.42
CA ARG A 27 -2.46 -0.78 -6.76
C ARG A 27 -1.85 0.48 -7.36
N GLU A 28 -1.53 1.42 -6.50
CA GLU A 28 -0.74 2.59 -6.86
C GLU A 28 0.65 2.46 -6.25
N GLU A 29 1.67 2.70 -7.06
CA GLU A 29 3.06 2.67 -6.65
C GLU A 29 3.66 4.03 -6.93
N PHE A 30 4.23 4.67 -5.91
CA PHE A 30 4.90 5.94 -6.07
C PHE A 30 6.16 6.02 -5.19
N PHE A 31 7.09 6.86 -5.60
CA PHE A 31 8.34 7.10 -4.87
C PHE A 31 8.15 8.28 -3.93
N VAL A 32 8.66 8.13 -2.72
CA VAL A 32 8.61 9.18 -1.70
C VAL A 32 9.97 9.28 -1.04
N ASP A 33 10.42 10.51 -0.84
CA ASP A 33 11.62 10.81 -0.07
C ASP A 33 11.43 10.41 1.39
N SER A 34 12.49 9.96 2.03
CA SER A 34 12.41 9.39 3.36
C SER A 34 11.86 10.35 4.42
N ASP A 35 12.12 11.65 4.27
CA ASP A 35 11.63 12.69 5.20
C ASP A 35 10.09 12.79 5.19
N HIS A 36 9.47 12.58 4.03
CA HIS A 36 8.02 12.68 3.83
C HIS A 36 7.28 11.34 3.93
N LEU A 37 8.01 10.23 4.13
CA LEU A 37 7.45 8.88 4.21
C LEU A 37 6.39 8.74 5.31
N VAL A 38 6.69 9.25 6.51
CA VAL A 38 5.80 9.17 7.66
C VAL A 38 4.55 10.01 7.45
N GLU A 39 4.72 11.22 6.90
CA GLU A 39 3.61 12.14 6.61
C GLU A 39 2.64 11.55 5.59
N GLU A 40 3.17 10.98 4.51
CA GLU A 40 2.34 10.43 3.44
C GLU A 40 1.60 9.17 3.89
N ILE A 41 2.24 8.29 4.66
CA ILE A 41 1.57 7.13 5.26
C ILE A 41 0.44 7.57 6.20
N LYS A 42 0.70 8.58 7.02
CA LYS A 42 -0.31 9.13 7.94
C LYS A 42 -1.49 9.70 7.17
N LYS A 43 -1.23 10.44 6.09
CA LYS A 43 -2.25 10.99 5.20
C LYS A 43 -3.09 9.90 4.53
N LEU A 44 -2.44 8.85 3.99
CA LEU A 44 -3.13 7.69 3.41
C LEU A 44 -4.04 6.96 4.41
N ILE A 45 -3.62 6.88 5.67
CA ILE A 45 -4.42 6.30 6.76
C ILE A 45 -5.60 7.22 7.11
N ASP A 46 -5.37 8.53 7.19
CA ASP A 46 -6.38 9.54 7.51
C ASP A 46 -7.47 9.63 6.42
N GLU A 47 -7.07 9.55 5.14
CA GLU A 47 -7.98 9.46 4.01
C GLU A 47 -8.84 8.19 4.05
N GLY A 48 -8.39 7.11 4.72
CA GLY A 48 -9.15 5.87 4.88
C GLY A 48 -9.33 5.05 3.59
N ILE A 49 -8.75 5.51 2.48
CA ILE A 49 -8.85 4.87 1.16
C ILE A 49 -7.90 3.67 1.05
N ALA A 50 -6.76 3.72 1.75
CA ALA A 50 -5.80 2.62 1.78
C ALA A 50 -6.31 1.47 2.66
N THR A 51 -6.25 0.23 2.17
CA THR A 51 -6.49 -0.98 2.98
C THR A 51 -5.18 -1.71 3.29
N ARG A 52 -4.13 -1.49 2.49
CA ARG A 52 -2.79 -2.04 2.74
C ARG A 52 -1.73 -1.10 2.20
N ILE A 53 -0.69 -0.86 2.98
CA ILE A 53 0.47 -0.04 2.62
C ILE A 53 1.71 -0.93 2.70
N ILE A 54 2.44 -1.03 1.61
CA ILE A 54 3.65 -1.84 1.49
C ILE A 54 4.80 -0.90 1.16
N ILE A 55 5.84 -0.90 2.00
CA ILE A 55 7.03 -0.09 1.81
C ILE A 55 8.12 -0.98 1.23
N LYS A 56 8.69 -0.51 0.12
CA LYS A 56 9.78 -1.17 -0.58
C LYS A 56 11.02 -0.29 -0.63
N ASP A 57 12.17 -0.94 -0.67
CA ASP A 57 13.47 -0.33 -0.96
C ASP A 57 13.61 -0.02 -2.47
N GLU A 58 14.63 0.73 -2.87
CA GLU A 58 14.98 0.98 -4.29
C GLU A 58 15.23 -0.31 -5.08
N LYS A 59 15.60 -1.39 -4.39
CA LYS A 59 15.77 -2.74 -4.96
C LYS A 59 14.46 -3.55 -5.05
N ASP A 60 13.31 -2.90 -4.92
CA ASP A 60 11.95 -3.49 -4.89
C ASP A 60 11.75 -4.55 -3.79
N ARG A 61 12.64 -4.56 -2.77
CA ARG A 61 12.54 -5.45 -1.60
C ARG A 61 11.52 -4.91 -0.63
N THR A 62 10.60 -5.75 -0.16
CA THR A 62 9.59 -5.35 0.83
C THR A 62 10.25 -5.18 2.19
N LEU A 63 10.23 -3.96 2.72
CA LEU A 63 10.78 -3.61 4.03
C LEU A 63 9.71 -3.72 5.11
N LEU A 64 8.49 -3.27 4.80
CA LEU A 64 7.39 -3.26 5.76
C LEU A 64 6.04 -3.44 5.04
N ASP A 65 5.13 -4.15 5.70
CA ASP A 65 3.76 -4.37 5.25
C ASP A 65 2.80 -3.98 6.38
N ILE A 66 1.94 -3.01 6.10
CA ILE A 66 1.03 -2.39 7.06
C ILE A 66 -0.41 -2.60 6.56
N PRO A 67 -1.20 -3.46 7.21
CA PRO A 67 -2.63 -3.54 6.95
C PRO A 67 -3.35 -2.35 7.59
N VAL A 68 -4.04 -1.55 6.78
CA VAL A 68 -4.86 -0.42 7.24
C VAL A 68 -6.28 -0.94 7.46
N VAL A 69 -6.54 -1.40 8.68
CA VAL A 69 -7.82 -1.99 9.08
C VAL A 69 -8.65 -0.96 9.83
N ALA A 70 -9.89 -0.76 9.39
CA ALA A 70 -10.86 0.08 10.11
C ALA A 70 -11.09 -0.51 11.51
N GLY A 71 -10.76 0.26 12.56
CA GLY A 71 -10.87 -0.17 13.96
C GLY A 71 -9.55 -0.49 14.65
N LEU A 72 -8.41 -0.43 13.96
CA LEU A 72 -7.09 -0.44 14.62
C LEU A 72 -6.88 0.90 15.34
N VAL A 73 -6.98 0.92 16.67
CA VAL A 73 -6.85 2.16 17.46
C VAL A 73 -5.47 2.23 18.12
N GLY A 74 -4.76 3.34 17.93
CA GLY A 74 -3.64 3.83 18.74
C GLY A 74 -2.48 2.86 18.98
N ALA A 75 -2.61 1.97 19.96
CA ALA A 75 -1.56 1.08 20.44
C ALA A 75 -1.05 0.09 19.38
N LEU A 76 -1.91 -0.29 18.44
CA LEU A 76 -1.53 -1.20 17.36
C LEU A 76 -0.96 -0.47 16.13
N ILE A 77 -1.18 0.83 15.95
CA ILE A 77 -0.60 1.57 14.82
C ILE A 77 0.82 2.06 15.15
N ALA A 78 1.06 2.39 16.43
CA ALA A 78 2.35 2.89 16.91
C ALA A 78 3.58 2.05 16.52
N PRO A 79 3.56 0.70 16.58
CA PRO A 79 4.73 -0.12 16.22
C PRO A 79 5.11 0.01 14.74
N TRP A 80 4.12 0.05 13.85
CA TRP A 80 4.38 0.20 12.42
C TRP A 80 4.86 1.61 12.10
N LEU A 81 4.24 2.67 12.65
CA LEU A 81 4.74 4.03 12.44
C LEU A 81 6.15 4.23 13.00
N ALA A 82 6.48 3.62 14.14
CA ALA A 82 7.84 3.64 14.68
C ALA A 82 8.83 2.92 13.76
N ALA A 83 8.46 1.77 13.20
CA ALA A 83 9.29 1.04 12.24
C ALA A 83 9.50 1.86 10.94
N VAL A 84 8.43 2.50 10.44
CA VAL A 84 8.50 3.44 9.31
C VAL A 84 9.47 4.58 9.61
N GLY A 85 9.37 5.21 10.78
CA GLY A 85 10.26 6.30 11.18
C GLY A 85 11.72 5.86 11.30
N ALA A 86 11.97 4.67 11.83
CA ALA A 86 13.32 4.10 11.89
C ALA A 86 13.89 3.81 10.50
N ILE A 87 13.07 3.29 9.57
CA ILE A 87 13.48 3.05 8.18
C ILE A 87 13.72 4.37 7.45
N ALA A 88 12.85 5.35 7.62
CA ALA A 88 12.98 6.69 7.06
C ALA A 88 14.28 7.39 7.51
N ALA A 89 14.70 7.20 8.75
CA ALA A 89 15.96 7.76 9.25
C ALA A 89 17.22 7.10 8.66
N LEU A 90 17.10 5.88 8.11
CA LEU A 90 18.24 5.09 7.63
C LEU A 90 18.31 4.99 6.10
N ALA A 91 17.17 4.97 5.42
CA ALA A 91 17.09 4.87 3.97
C ALA A 91 17.08 6.25 3.32
N VAL A 92 17.70 6.42 2.15
CA VAL A 92 17.72 7.69 1.41
C VAL A 92 16.52 7.82 0.48
N LYS A 93 15.97 6.70 -0.02
CA LYS A 93 14.81 6.64 -0.91
C LYS A 93 13.98 5.39 -0.64
N CYS A 94 12.65 5.55 -0.64
CA CYS A 94 11.71 4.46 -0.45
C CYS A 94 10.60 4.50 -1.51
N LYS A 95 10.06 3.33 -1.85
CA LYS A 95 8.92 3.17 -2.74
C LYS A 95 7.71 2.74 -1.92
N ILE A 96 6.63 3.52 -1.97
CA ILE A 96 5.38 3.19 -1.30
C ILE A 96 4.44 2.54 -2.32
N VAL A 97 3.93 1.38 -1.97
CA VAL A 97 2.92 0.64 -2.74
C VAL A 97 1.65 0.62 -1.91
N VAL A 98 0.61 1.30 -2.40
CA VAL A 98 -0.68 1.42 -1.72
C VAL A 98 -1.71 0.58 -2.45
N GLU A 99 -2.37 -0.32 -1.72
CA GLU A 99 -3.57 -0.98 -2.18
C GLU A 99 -4.78 -0.16 -1.72
N LYS A 100 -5.42 0.53 -2.67
CA LYS A 100 -6.61 1.33 -2.40
C LYS A 100 -7.85 0.44 -2.47
N ARG A 101 -8.81 0.72 -1.57
CA ARG A 101 -10.17 0.23 -1.71
C ARG A 101 -10.79 1.00 -2.87
N GLN A 102 -11.14 0.30 -3.94
CA GLN A 102 -11.97 0.89 -4.98
C GLN A 102 -13.31 1.26 -4.36
N GLU A 103 -13.59 2.56 -4.27
CA GLU A 103 -14.96 3.08 -4.27
C GLU A 103 -15.48 3.07 -5.72
#